data_AF-T0SG97-F1
#
_entry.id   AF-T0SG97-F1
#
_cell.length_a   1.000
_cell.length_b   1.000
_cell.length_c   1.000
_cell.angle_alpha   90.00
_cell.angle_beta   90.00
_cell.angle_gamma   90.00
#
_symmetry.space_group_name_H-M   'P 1'
#
loop_
_entity.id
_entity.type
_entity.pdbx_description
1 polymer ?
#
loop_
_entity_poly.entity_id
_entity_poly.type
_entity_poly.pdbx_seq_one_letter_code
_entity_poly.pdbx_strand_id
1 'polypeptide(L)'
;MNNSSLASIKIKAKLLQKKKNSPNYALKDAYASIAKAAGYSNWKEMKDMIVISDLLNPPRWSAIWKAWFSSKTDAIKHLKEDHFLLPYRKHFFICTTDYINALGINSNDPDLIKIGNDWTSPKDQEAFERILKRIENRESIKFEKFEV
;
A
#
# COMPACT_ATOMS: atom_id res chain seq x y z
N MET A 1 19.46 1.00 4.02
CA MET A 1 18.53 0.55 5.09
C MET A 1 17.17 0.30 4.46
N ASN A 2 16.60 -0.89 4.65
CA ASN A 2 15.30 -1.25 4.07
C ASN A 2 14.17 -0.47 4.79
N ASN A 3 13.89 0.75 4.33
CA ASN A 3 12.95 1.71 4.92
C ASN A 3 11.47 1.37 4.68
N SER A 4 11.15 0.08 4.51
CA SER A 4 9.76 -0.37 4.41
C SER A 4 9.07 -0.22 5.77
N SER A 5 7.85 0.32 5.78
CA SER A 5 7.02 0.40 7.00
C SER A 5 6.83 -0.97 7.65
N LEU A 6 6.89 -2.04 6.84
CA LEU A 6 6.82 -3.42 7.29
C LEU A 6 8.00 -3.81 8.19
N ALA A 7 9.22 -3.35 7.90
CA ALA A 7 10.41 -3.67 8.71
C ALA A 7 10.26 -3.12 10.14
N SER A 8 9.77 -1.88 10.26
CA SER A 8 9.48 -1.24 11.54
C SER A 8 8.43 -2.02 12.35
N ILE A 9 7.40 -2.57 11.69
CA ILE A 9 6.38 -3.39 12.35
C ILE A 9 6.93 -4.73 12.82
N LYS A 10 7.78 -5.38 12.02
CA LYS A 10 8.48 -6.61 12.44
C LYS A 10 9.34 -6.38 13.68
N ILE A 11 10.02 -5.23 13.77
CA ILE A 11 10.78 -4.84 14.97
C ILE A 11 9.83 -4.66 16.16
N LYS A 12 8.73 -3.90 16.00
CA LYS A 12 7.71 -3.72 17.05
C LYS A 12 7.13 -5.05 17.55
N ALA A 13 6.86 -6.00 16.65
CA ALA A 13 6.36 -7.32 17.01
C ALA A 13 7.37 -8.09 17.88
N LYS A 14 8.66 -8.09 17.51
CA LYS A 14 9.73 -8.70 18.32
C LYS A 14 9.87 -8.05 19.69
N LEU A 15 9.77 -6.72 19.77
CA LEU A 15 9.82 -5.99 21.04
C LEU A 15 8.61 -6.32 21.92
N LEU A 16 7.41 -6.39 21.34
CA LEU A 16 6.19 -6.77 22.06
C LEU A 16 6.27 -8.20 22.60
N GLN A 17 6.77 -9.14 21.78
CA GLN A 17 6.99 -10.53 22.20
C GLN A 17 7.92 -10.60 23.42
N LYS A 18 9.08 -9.91 23.34
CA LYS A 18 10.03 -9.83 24.46
C LYS A 18 9.42 -9.19 25.70
N LYS A 19 8.65 -8.11 25.54
CA LYS A 19 8.00 -7.40 26.65
C LYS A 19 6.98 -8.29 27.39
N LYS A 20 6.23 -9.12 26.67
CA LYS A 20 5.25 -10.03 27.29
C LYS A 20 5.92 -11.14 28.10
N ASN A 21 7.15 -11.53 27.72
CA ASN A 21 8.01 -12.47 28.46
C ASN A 21 7.27 -13.71 28.98
N SER A 22 6.39 -14.29 28.16
CA SER A 22 5.59 -15.47 28.48
C SER A 22 5.92 -16.58 27.50
N PRO A 23 6.17 -17.82 27.97
CA PRO A 23 6.47 -18.96 27.10
C PRO A 23 5.34 -19.28 26.12
N ASN A 24 4.10 -18.88 26.44
CA ASN A 24 2.92 -19.10 25.62
C ASN A 24 2.60 -17.93 24.66
N TYR A 25 3.43 -16.88 24.63
CA TYR A 25 3.22 -15.73 23.74
C TYR A 25 4.20 -15.77 22.57
N ALA A 26 3.75 -16.33 21.46
CA ALA A 26 4.55 -16.48 20.25
C ALA A 26 4.57 -15.19 19.41
N LEU A 27 5.52 -15.09 18.49
CA LEU A 27 5.64 -13.94 17.59
C LEU A 27 4.37 -13.72 16.74
N LYS A 28 3.66 -14.80 16.39
CA LYS A 28 2.37 -14.72 15.68
C LYS A 28 1.31 -13.97 16.49
N ASP A 29 1.32 -14.11 17.81
CA ASP A 29 0.36 -13.45 18.71
C ASP A 29 0.68 -11.95 18.83
N ALA A 30 1.96 -11.59 18.78
CA ALA A 30 2.41 -10.20 18.69
C ALA A 30 1.92 -9.53 17.41
N TYR A 31 2.07 -10.20 16.25
CA TYR A 31 1.53 -9.69 14.99
C TYR A 31 0.01 -9.56 15.00
N ALA A 32 -0.71 -10.57 15.52
CA ALA A 32 -2.16 -10.51 15.64
C ALA A 32 -2.63 -9.35 16.53
N SER A 33 -1.94 -9.14 17.67
CA SER A 33 -2.21 -8.03 18.59
C SER A 33 -2.00 -6.66 17.91
N ILE A 34 -0.90 -6.50 17.17
CA ILE A 34 -0.60 -5.27 16.43
C ILE A 34 -1.64 -5.02 15.33
N ALA A 35 -2.02 -6.06 14.57
CA ALA A 35 -3.02 -5.94 13.51
C ALA A 35 -4.38 -5.52 14.05
N LYS A 36 -4.85 -6.17 15.13
CA LYS A 36 -6.10 -5.83 15.79
C LYS A 36 -6.08 -4.40 16.34
N ALA A 37 -4.99 -3.99 16.99
CA ALA A 37 -4.83 -2.62 17.51
C ALA A 37 -4.83 -1.55 16.40
N ALA A 38 -4.37 -1.90 15.19
CA ALA A 38 -4.44 -1.05 14.01
C ALA A 38 -5.77 -1.17 13.23
N GLY A 39 -6.76 -1.91 13.76
CA GLY A 39 -8.09 -2.05 13.18
C GLY A 39 -8.19 -3.03 12.00
N TYR A 40 -7.22 -3.94 11.83
CA TYR A 40 -7.30 -5.02 10.84
C TYR A 40 -7.82 -6.31 11.47
N SER A 41 -8.47 -7.16 10.66
CA SER A 41 -8.99 -8.45 11.14
C SER A 41 -7.88 -9.42 11.51
N ASN A 42 -6.77 -9.38 10.76
CA ASN A 42 -5.63 -10.27 10.96
C ASN A 42 -4.33 -9.68 10.39
N TRP A 43 -3.21 -10.34 10.70
CA TRP A 43 -1.89 -9.92 10.25
C TRP A 43 -1.71 -9.94 8.72
N LYS A 44 -2.29 -10.91 8.02
CA LYS A 44 -2.17 -11.01 6.55
C LYS A 44 -2.78 -9.79 5.89
N GLU A 45 -4.01 -9.43 6.28
CA GLU A 45 -4.69 -8.23 5.78
C GLU A 45 -3.86 -6.95 6.01
N MET A 46 -3.36 -6.76 7.24
CA MET A 46 -2.53 -5.61 7.57
C MET A 46 -1.25 -5.57 6.73
N LYS A 47 -0.55 -6.71 6.63
CA LYS A 47 0.70 -6.83 5.88
C LYS A 47 0.48 -6.50 4.41
N ASP A 48 -0.52 -7.13 3.79
CA ASP A 48 -0.82 -6.94 2.37
C ASP A 48 -1.15 -5.47 2.10
N MET A 49 -1.96 -4.85 2.96
CA MET A 49 -2.29 -3.43 2.85
C MET A 49 -1.06 -2.52 3.00
N ILE A 50 -0.13 -2.81 3.93
CA ILE A 50 1.11 -2.03 4.08
C ILE A 50 1.97 -2.13 2.82
N VAL A 51 2.13 -3.35 2.28
CA VAL A 51 2.94 -3.57 1.08
C VAL A 51 2.35 -2.79 -0.09
N ILE A 52 1.04 -2.90 -0.32
CA ILE A 52 0.34 -2.13 -1.36
C ILE A 52 0.49 -0.62 -1.12
N SER A 53 0.31 -0.15 0.10
CA SER A 53 0.36 1.29 0.43
C SER A 53 1.74 1.90 0.22
N ASP A 54 2.79 1.19 0.65
CA ASP A 54 4.17 1.64 0.49
C ASP A 54 4.58 1.63 -1.00
N LEU A 55 4.00 0.73 -1.79
CA LEU A 55 4.21 0.64 -3.24
C LEU A 55 3.49 1.74 -4.03
N LEU A 56 2.23 2.01 -3.67
CA LEU A 56 1.38 2.99 -4.34
C LEU A 56 1.66 4.43 -3.91
N ASN A 57 2.25 4.65 -2.74
CA ASN A 57 2.62 5.98 -2.24
C ASN A 57 4.02 5.95 -1.62
N PRO A 58 5.07 5.81 -2.47
CA PRO A 58 6.44 5.75 -2.00
C PRO A 58 6.85 7.09 -1.37
N PRO A 59 7.76 7.10 -0.36
CA PRO A 59 8.11 8.31 0.42
C PRO A 59 8.59 9.50 -0.41
N ARG A 60 9.09 9.26 -1.62
CA ARG A 60 9.72 10.28 -2.49
C ARG A 60 8.69 11.21 -3.16
N TRP A 61 7.39 10.91 -3.07
CA TRP A 61 6.35 11.59 -3.84
C TRP A 61 5.42 12.43 -2.97
N SER A 62 5.97 13.04 -1.92
CA SER A 62 5.27 14.04 -1.11
C SER A 62 4.89 15.28 -1.93
N ALA A 63 5.60 15.59 -3.02
CA ALA A 63 5.39 16.78 -3.84
C ALA A 63 4.22 16.69 -4.84
N ILE A 64 3.62 15.50 -5.06
CA ILE A 64 2.47 15.35 -5.96
C ILE A 64 1.18 15.46 -5.15
N TRP A 65 0.25 16.28 -5.63
CA TRP A 65 -1.02 16.54 -4.96
C TRP A 65 -1.88 15.27 -4.83
N LYS A 66 -2.47 15.09 -3.64
CA LYS A 66 -3.35 13.98 -3.28
C LYS A 66 -4.50 14.50 -2.42
N ALA A 67 -5.73 14.17 -2.77
CA ALA A 67 -6.88 14.42 -1.90
C ALA A 67 -7.07 13.23 -0.96
N TRP A 68 -7.00 13.45 0.35
CA TRP A 68 -7.00 12.39 1.36
C TRP A 68 -8.37 12.22 2.03
N PHE A 69 -8.74 10.96 2.27
CA PHE A 69 -10.02 10.59 2.88
C PHE A 69 -9.81 9.49 3.94
N SER A 70 -10.53 9.57 5.04
CA SER A 70 -10.58 8.51 6.07
C SER A 70 -11.64 7.43 5.75
N SER A 71 -12.54 7.70 4.81
CA SER A 71 -13.63 6.81 4.42
C SER A 71 -13.65 6.56 2.93
N LYS A 72 -13.82 5.29 2.54
CA LYS A 72 -14.01 4.90 1.13
C LYS A 72 -15.27 5.53 0.55
N THR A 73 -16.36 5.56 1.32
CA THR A 73 -17.65 6.09 0.84
C THR A 73 -17.55 7.58 0.53
N ASP A 74 -16.80 8.34 1.31
CA ASP A 74 -16.59 9.76 1.05
C ASP A 74 -15.61 9.99 -0.11
N ALA A 75 -14.58 9.15 -0.24
CA ALA A 75 -13.67 9.22 -1.37
C ALA A 75 -14.39 8.97 -2.70
N ILE A 76 -15.27 7.97 -2.77
CA ILE A 76 -16.05 7.67 -3.99
C ILE A 76 -16.90 8.87 -4.43
N LYS A 77 -17.52 9.61 -3.49
CA LYS A 77 -18.32 10.82 -3.82
C LYS A 77 -17.50 11.90 -4.53
N HIS A 78 -16.18 11.90 -4.35
CA HIS A 78 -15.25 12.88 -4.95
C HIS A 78 -14.47 12.32 -6.13
N LEU A 79 -14.70 11.05 -6.52
CA LEU A 79 -14.00 10.41 -7.62
C LEU A 79 -14.54 10.91 -8.96
N LYS A 80 -13.66 11.48 -9.77
CA LYS A 80 -13.94 11.92 -11.15
C LYS A 80 -13.44 10.87 -12.15
N GLU A 81 -13.94 10.95 -13.38
CA GLU A 81 -13.62 9.99 -14.46
C GLU A 81 -12.12 9.95 -14.83
N ASP A 82 -11.43 11.08 -14.69
CA ASP A 82 -10.00 11.26 -14.97
C ASP A 82 -9.10 11.11 -13.73
N HIS A 83 -9.65 10.66 -12.61
CA HIS A 83 -8.94 10.48 -11.34
C HIS A 83 -8.98 9.03 -10.87
N PHE A 84 -8.03 8.66 -10.01
CA PHE A 84 -7.89 7.31 -9.48
C PHE A 84 -7.97 7.33 -7.96
N LEU A 85 -8.75 6.41 -7.40
CA LEU A 85 -8.88 6.19 -5.97
C LEU A 85 -7.98 5.03 -5.54
N LEU A 86 -6.95 5.33 -4.75
CA LEU A 86 -5.95 4.36 -4.30
C LEU A 86 -6.09 4.08 -2.79
N PRO A 87 -5.89 2.82 -2.35
CA PRO A 87 -5.87 2.49 -0.93
C PRO A 87 -4.56 2.93 -0.26
N TYR A 88 -4.64 3.38 0.99
CA TYR A 88 -3.48 3.66 1.83
C TYR A 88 -3.74 3.32 3.30
N ARG A 89 -3.38 2.09 3.70
CA ARG A 89 -3.57 1.57 5.06
C ARG A 89 -5.06 1.60 5.43
N LYS A 90 -5.45 2.51 6.33
CA LYS A 90 -6.85 2.74 6.73
C LYS A 90 -7.45 4.02 6.14
N HIS A 91 -6.74 4.63 5.20
CA HIS A 91 -7.13 5.82 4.48
C HIS A 91 -7.18 5.52 2.98
N PHE A 92 -7.61 6.53 2.25
CA PHE A 92 -7.72 6.51 0.80
C PHE A 92 -7.22 7.84 0.28
N PHE A 93 -6.71 7.85 -0.94
CA PHE A 93 -6.42 9.10 -1.61
C PHE A 93 -6.82 9.05 -3.07
N ILE A 94 -7.20 10.22 -3.58
CA ILE A 94 -7.49 10.43 -5.00
C ILE A 94 -6.30 11.14 -5.63
N CYS A 95 -5.87 10.66 -6.79
CA CYS A 95 -4.78 11.23 -7.59
C CYS A 95 -5.15 11.33 -9.07
N THR A 96 -4.40 12.13 -9.82
CA THR A 96 -4.58 12.32 -11.27
C THR A 96 -3.85 11.26 -12.08
N THR A 97 -4.07 11.24 -13.39
CA THR A 97 -3.30 10.44 -14.35
C THR A 97 -1.80 10.70 -14.28
N ASP A 98 -1.36 11.92 -13.98
CA ASP A 98 0.08 12.24 -13.82
C ASP A 98 0.72 11.45 -12.67
N TYR A 99 -0.02 11.20 -11.59
CA TYR A 99 0.44 10.36 -10.50
C TYR A 99 0.59 8.91 -10.94
N ILE A 100 -0.36 8.39 -11.72
CA ILE A 100 -0.30 7.03 -12.28
C ILE A 100 0.88 6.90 -13.27
N ASN A 101 1.11 7.91 -14.11
CA ASN A 101 2.28 7.99 -14.97
C ASN A 101 3.59 8.02 -14.15
N ALA A 102 3.61 8.72 -13.01
CA ALA A 102 4.76 8.72 -12.10
C ALA A 102 5.01 7.32 -11.47
N LEU A 103 3.95 6.52 -11.21
CA LEU A 103 4.00 5.06 -10.91
C LEU A 103 4.67 4.24 -12.01
N GLY A 104 4.87 4.82 -13.20
CA GLY A 104 5.42 4.13 -14.36
C GLY A 104 4.36 3.31 -15.09
N ILE A 105 3.09 3.60 -14.87
CA ILE A 105 1.95 3.01 -15.56
C ILE A 105 1.47 4.00 -16.60
N ASN A 106 1.40 3.58 -17.86
CA ASN A 106 0.93 4.44 -18.95
C ASN A 106 -0.60 4.60 -18.87
N SER A 107 -1.13 5.77 -19.22
CA SER A 107 -2.58 6.01 -19.29
C SER A 107 -3.33 5.07 -20.26
N ASN A 108 -2.66 4.58 -21.30
CA ASN A 108 -3.21 3.66 -22.30
C ASN A 108 -2.95 2.19 -21.96
N ASP A 109 -2.48 1.89 -20.75
CA ASP A 109 -2.18 0.52 -20.34
C ASP A 109 -3.45 -0.34 -20.30
N PRO A 110 -3.51 -1.47 -21.02
CA PRO A 110 -4.70 -2.33 -21.03
C PRO A 110 -5.10 -2.84 -19.65
N ASP A 111 -4.14 -3.08 -18.75
CA ASP A 111 -4.47 -3.49 -17.38
C ASP A 111 -5.07 -2.33 -16.58
N LEU A 112 -4.66 -1.08 -16.83
CA LEU A 112 -5.23 0.10 -16.18
C LEU A 112 -6.72 0.25 -16.52
N ILE A 113 -7.06 0.04 -17.80
CA ILE A 113 -8.45 0.08 -18.28
C ILE A 113 -9.28 -1.04 -17.62
N LYS A 114 -8.73 -2.24 -17.50
CA LYS A 114 -9.41 -3.40 -16.88
C LYS A 114 -9.67 -3.20 -15.39
N ILE A 115 -8.71 -2.62 -14.66
CA ILE A 115 -8.84 -2.34 -13.23
C ILE A 115 -9.92 -1.29 -12.95
N GLY A 116 -9.95 -0.25 -13.79
CA GLY A 116 -10.76 0.95 -13.59
C GLY A 116 -10.16 1.92 -12.57
N ASN A 117 -10.96 2.91 -12.18
CA ASN A 117 -10.50 4.04 -11.37
C ASN A 117 -10.53 3.78 -9.86
N ASP A 118 -11.33 2.82 -9.37
CA ASP A 118 -11.35 2.43 -7.95
C ASP A 118 -10.41 1.25 -7.69
N TRP A 119 -9.16 1.53 -7.31
CA TRP A 119 -8.16 0.50 -7.00
C TRP A 119 -8.37 -0.13 -5.61
N THR A 120 -9.35 0.36 -4.84
CA THR A 120 -9.75 -0.28 -3.58
C THR A 120 -10.71 -1.45 -3.82
N SER A 121 -11.29 -1.53 -5.02
CA SER A 121 -12.13 -2.64 -5.49
C SER A 121 -11.96 -2.80 -7.01
N PRO A 122 -10.79 -3.29 -7.44
CA PRO A 122 -10.45 -3.41 -8.85
C PRO A 122 -11.46 -4.33 -9.56
N LYS A 123 -11.89 -3.97 -10.77
CA LYS A 123 -12.80 -4.80 -11.57
C LYS A 123 -12.12 -6.08 -12.08
N ASP A 124 -10.81 -6.03 -12.28
CA ASP A 124 -9.96 -7.15 -12.66
C ASP A 124 -8.79 -7.27 -11.68
N GLN A 125 -8.86 -8.28 -10.82
CA GLN A 125 -7.88 -8.53 -9.77
C GLN A 125 -6.53 -8.99 -10.35
N GLU A 126 -6.52 -9.76 -11.44
CA GLU A 126 -5.28 -10.23 -12.05
C GLU A 126 -4.53 -9.09 -12.74
N ALA A 127 -5.26 -8.18 -13.41
CA ALA A 127 -4.70 -6.96 -13.96
C ALA A 127 -4.09 -6.07 -12.88
N PHE A 128 -4.77 -5.95 -11.73
CA PHE A 128 -4.25 -5.20 -10.58
C PHE A 128 -2.93 -5.79 -10.07
N GLU A 129 -2.87 -7.11 -9.91
CA GLU A 129 -1.65 -7.80 -9.47
C GLU A 129 -0.48 -7.63 -10.46
N ARG A 130 -0.75 -7.67 -11.77
CA ARG A 130 0.25 -7.38 -12.81
C ARG A 130 0.76 -5.93 -12.72
N ILE A 131 -0.11 -4.96 -12.46
CA ILE A 131 0.31 -3.56 -12.24
C ILE A 131 1.20 -3.46 -11.00
N LEU A 132 0.79 -4.00 -9.86
CA LEU A 132 1.58 -3.95 -8.63
C LEU A 132 2.96 -4.58 -8.83
N LYS A 133 3.03 -5.73 -9.50
CA LYS A 133 4.30 -6.38 -9.84
C LYS A 133 5.22 -5.49 -10.68
N ARG A 134 4.66 -4.76 -11.66
CA ARG A 134 5.44 -3.84 -12.51
C ARG A 134 5.96 -2.63 -11.73
N ILE A 135 5.14 -2.05 -10.84
CA ILE A 135 5.58 -0.97 -9.95
C ILE A 135 6.71 -1.48 -9.04
N GLU A 136 6.57 -2.67 -8.44
CA GLU A 136 7.56 -3.26 -7.54
C GLU A 136 8.90 -3.48 -8.24
N ASN A 137 8.88 -4.06 -9.44
CA ASN A 137 10.08 -4.28 -10.25
C ASN A 137 10.79 -2.96 -10.59
N ARG A 138 10.03 -1.93 -10.96
CA ARG A 138 10.58 -0.60 -11.28
C ARG A 138 11.23 0.04 -10.07
N GLU A 139 10.60 -0.05 -8.91
CA GLU A 139 11.14 0.51 -7.67
C GLU A 139 12.42 -0.22 -7.26
N SER A 140 12.45 -1.55 -7.39
CA SER A 140 13.64 -2.38 -7.12
C SER A 140 14.84 -2.01 -8.01
N ILE A 141 14.62 -1.84 -9.32
CA ILE A 141 15.66 -1.44 -10.29
C ILE A 141 16.22 -0.04 -9.97
N LYS A 142 15.39 0.87 -9.47
CA LYS A 142 15.86 2.21 -9.09
C LYS A 142 16.79 2.14 -7.88
N PHE A 143 16.52 1.30 -6.89
CA PHE A 143 17.37 1.20 -5.70
C PHE A 143 18.78 0.65 -6.01
N GLU A 144 18.91 -0.29 -6.95
CA GLU A 144 20.22 -0.82 -7.36
C GLU A 144 21.09 0.23 -8.08
N LYS A 145 20.48 1.18 -8.79
CA LYS A 145 21.22 2.22 -9.54
C LYS A 145 21.79 3.36 -8.68
N PHE A 146 21.47 3.42 -7.39
CA PHE A 146 21.96 4.45 -6.47
C PHE A 146 22.90 3.91 -5.37
N GLU A 147 23.34 2.65 -5.48
CA GLU A 147 24.38 2.05 -4.60
C GLU A 147 25.76 2.03 -5.29
N VAL A 148 26.20 3.17 -5.84
CA VAL A 148 27.57 3.38 -6.35
C VAL A 148 28.32 4.36 -5.45
#